data_AF-A0A6C2CKH6-F1
#
_entry.id   AF-A0A6C2CKH6-F1
#
_cell.length_a   1.000
_cell.length_b   1.000
_cell.length_c   1.000
_cell.angle_alpha   90.00
_cell.angle_beta   90.00
_cell.angle_gamma   90.00
#
_symmetry.space_group_name_H-M   'P 1'
#
loop_
_entity.id
_entity.type
_entity.pdbx_description
1 polymer ?
#
loop_
_entity_poly.entity_id
_entity_poly.type
_entity_poly.pdbx_seq_one_letter_code
_entity_poly.pdbx_strand_id
1 'polypeptide(L)'
;MENDLSRALYNLQGEIAEKTGIAGRFLRKADDPWTWMEIYENVMDVTAFDAMLKQAVERHGLDRFVEDGGRRHTERFISCA
;
A
#
# COMPACT_ATOMS: atom_id res chain seq x y z
N MET A 1 -0.86 11.33 14.79
CA MET A 1 -0.59 9.93 14.40
C MET A 1 -1.30 9.61 13.09
N GLU A 2 -2.62 9.74 13.01
CA GLU A 2 -3.39 9.55 11.76
C GLU A 2 -2.90 10.44 10.61
N ASN A 3 -2.71 11.75 10.82
CA ASN A 3 -2.18 12.64 9.77
C ASN A 3 -0.77 12.28 9.29
N ASP A 4 0.07 11.66 10.14
CA ASP A 4 1.42 11.25 9.76
C ASP A 4 1.38 9.98 8.90
N LEU A 5 0.52 9.03 9.27
CA LEU A 5 0.25 7.83 8.47
C LEU A 5 -0.33 8.20 7.10
N SER A 6 -1.39 9.01 7.07
CA SER A 6 -2.01 9.44 5.81
C SER A 6 -0.99 10.13 4.90
N ARG A 7 -0.15 11.01 5.43
CA ARG A 7 0.91 11.66 4.66
C ARG A 7 1.93 10.66 4.13
N ALA A 8 2.39 9.71 4.94
CA ALA A 8 3.32 8.68 4.52
C ALA A 8 2.73 7.78 3.41
N LEU A 9 1.44 7.43 3.53
CA LEU A 9 0.70 6.67 2.53
C LEU A 9 0.56 7.44 1.20
N TYR A 10 0.22 8.73 1.24
CA TYR A 10 0.15 9.55 0.03
C TYR A 10 1.51 9.71 -0.66
N ASN A 11 2.59 9.87 0.10
CA ASN A 11 3.94 9.95 -0.45
C ASN A 11 4.36 8.62 -1.10
N LEU A 12 4.05 7.49 -0.45
CA LEU A 12 4.27 6.15 -0.99
C LEU A 12 3.54 5.97 -2.33
N GLN A 13 2.24 6.27 -2.35
CA GLN A 13 1.42 6.10 -3.54
C GLN A 13 1.86 7.01 -4.69
N GLY A 14 2.28 8.24 -4.37
CA GLY A 14 2.91 9.15 -5.34
C GLY A 14 4.16 8.55 -5.96
N GLU A 15 5.09 8.05 -5.14
CA GLU A 15 6.32 7.40 -5.63
C GLU A 15 6.02 6.18 -6.51
N ILE A 16 5.05 5.35 -6.12
CA ILE A 16 4.65 4.16 -6.87
C ILE A 16 4.06 4.55 -8.23
N ALA A 17 3.17 5.55 -8.24
CA ALA A 17 2.57 6.06 -9.46
C ALA A 17 3.64 6.68 -10.39
N GLU A 18 4.60 7.44 -9.84
CA GLU A 18 5.70 8.01 -10.63
C GLU A 18 6.61 6.94 -11.24
N LYS A 19 6.86 5.85 -10.53
CA LYS A 19 7.77 4.78 -10.99
C LYS A 19 7.13 3.75 -11.90
N THR A 20 5.85 3.46 -11.71
CA THR A 20 5.16 2.38 -12.45
C THR A 20 4.03 2.85 -13.33
N GLY A 21 3.58 4.10 -13.19
CA GLY A 21 2.37 4.61 -13.81
C GLY A 21 1.07 4.07 -13.19
N ILE A 22 1.16 3.26 -12.12
CA ILE A 22 0.00 2.64 -11.48
C ILE A 22 -0.47 3.51 -10.31
N ALA A 23 -1.65 4.10 -10.48
CA ALA A 23 -2.31 4.84 -9.41
C ALA A 23 -3.02 3.86 -8.45
N GLY A 24 -2.64 3.89 -7.18
CA GLY A 24 -3.32 3.14 -6.14
C GLY A 24 -4.61 3.81 -5.67
N ARG A 25 -5.42 3.07 -4.90
CA ARG A 25 -6.58 3.57 -4.17
C ARG A 25 -6.48 3.20 -2.69
N PHE A 26 -6.78 4.16 -1.82
CA PHE A 26 -6.89 3.91 -0.38
C PHE A 26 -8.34 3.65 0.00
N LEU A 27 -8.54 2.58 0.73
CA LEU A 27 -9.78 2.25 1.41
C LEU A 27 -9.51 2.13 2.90
N ARG A 28 -10.54 2.34 3.70
CA ARG A 28 -10.53 2.08 5.14
C ARG A 28 -11.64 1.08 5.44
N LYS A 29 -11.37 0.14 6.33
CA LYS A 29 -12.40 -0.82 6.74
C LYS A 29 -13.53 -0.06 7.43
N ALA A 30 -14.78 -0.36 7.06
CA ALA A 30 -15.94 0.36 7.57
C ALA A 30 -16.10 0.19 9.09
N ASP A 31 -15.85 -1.03 9.58
CA ASP A 31 -16.00 -1.41 10.99
C ASP A 31 -14.72 -1.21 11.82
N ASP A 32 -13.60 -0.83 11.19
CA ASP A 32 -12.33 -0.61 11.87
C ASP A 32 -11.55 0.57 11.26
N PRO A 33 -11.55 1.75 11.92
CA PRO A 33 -10.90 2.96 11.41
C PRO A 33 -9.36 2.90 11.43
N TRP A 34 -8.76 1.88 12.03
CA TRP A 34 -7.30 1.70 12.05
C TRP A 34 -6.81 0.77 10.96
N THR A 35 -7.70 0.01 10.33
CA THR A 35 -7.37 -0.86 9.21
C THR A 35 -7.52 -0.12 7.88
N TRP A 36 -6.38 0.16 7.25
CA TRP A 36 -6.28 0.72 5.91
C TRP A 36 -5.97 -0.37 4.89
N MET A 37 -6.54 -0.23 3.69
CA MET A 37 -6.31 -1.11 2.56
C MET A 37 -5.88 -0.28 1.36
N GLU A 38 -4.91 -0.81 0.62
CA GLU A 38 -4.38 -0.20 -0.58
C GLU A 38 -4.61 -1.14 -1.76
N ILE A 39 -5.19 -0.62 -2.84
CA ILE A 39 -5.51 -1.39 -4.04
C ILE A 39 -4.71 -0.81 -5.20
N TYR A 40 -4.00 -1.68 -5.90
CA TYR A 40 -3.31 -1.36 -7.15
C TYR A 40 -3.89 -2.21 -8.27
N GLU A 41 -4.31 -1.55 -9.35
CA GLU A 41 -4.95 -2.18 -10.50
C GLU A 41 -4.02 -2.15 -11.72
N ASN A 42 -4.24 -3.01 -12.70
CA ASN A 42 -3.44 -3.08 -13.93
C ASN A 42 -1.94 -3.35 -13.72
N VAL A 43 -1.60 -4.12 -12.67
CA VAL A 43 -0.21 -4.55 -12.41
C VAL A 43 0.20 -5.62 -13.43
N MET A 44 1.02 -5.23 -14.40
CA MET A 44 1.51 -6.14 -15.46
C MET A 44 2.64 -7.05 -15.00
N ASP A 45 3.62 -6.51 -14.27
CA ASP A 45 4.73 -7.27 -13.68
C ASP A 45 4.59 -7.29 -12.16
N VAL A 46 3.97 -8.36 -11.66
CA VAL A 46 3.70 -8.54 -10.23
C VAL A 46 4.99 -8.64 -9.41
N THR A 47 6.05 -9.26 -9.95
CA THR A 47 7.29 -9.47 -9.19
C THR A 47 8.06 -8.17 -9.03
N ALA A 48 8.18 -7.41 -10.12
CA ALA A 48 8.81 -6.09 -10.08
C ALA A 48 8.01 -5.12 -9.20
N PHE A 49 6.68 -5.17 -9.29
CA PHE A 49 5.81 -4.32 -8.47
C PHE A 49 5.91 -4.65 -6.98
N ASP A 50 5.89 -5.93 -6.60
CA ASP A 50 6.01 -6.36 -5.21
C ASP A 50 7.35 -5.93 -4.59
N ALA A 51 8.45 -6.11 -5.33
CA ALA A 51 9.78 -5.67 -4.90
C ALA A 51 9.85 -4.14 -4.73
N MET A 52 9.22 -3.39 -5.63
CA MET A 52 9.19 -1.93 -5.57
C MET A 52 8.31 -1.42 -4.43
N LEU A 53 7.12 -2.00 -4.24
CA LEU A 53 6.23 -1.71 -3.12
C LEU A 53 6.92 -1.96 -1.79
N LYS A 54 7.63 -3.08 -1.65
CA LYS A 54 8.40 -3.40 -0.43
C LYS A 54 9.47 -2.34 -0.16
N GLN A 55 10.27 -1.97 -1.16
CA GLN A 55 11.31 -0.94 -1.01
C GLN A 55 10.72 0.43 -0.66
N ALA A 56 9.59 0.80 -1.26
CA ALA A 56 8.94 2.07 -0.98
C ALA A 56 8.39 2.10 0.46
N VAL A 57 7.82 1.00 0.93
CA VAL A 57 7.32 0.84 2.32
C VAL A 57 8.46 1.00 3.34
N GLU A 58 9.59 0.33 3.09
CA GLU A 58 10.80 0.44 3.92
C GLU A 58 11.33 1.89 3.92
N ARG A 59 11.36 2.54 2.75
CA ARG A 59 11.85 3.92 2.57
C ARG A 59 11.00 4.96 3.29
N HIS A 60 9.67 4.83 3.25
CA HIS A 60 8.74 5.72 3.95
C HIS A 60 8.53 5.33 5.42
N GLY A 61 9.18 4.25 5.88
CA GLY A 61 9.14 3.77 7.25
C GLY A 61 7.73 3.41 7.69
N LEU A 62 6.93 2.81 6.81
CA LEU A 62 5.52 2.52 7.10
C LEU A 62 5.34 1.44 8.16
N ASP A 63 6.33 0.56 8.36
CA ASP A 63 6.30 -0.48 9.40
C ASP A 63 6.18 0.11 10.82
N ARG A 64 6.57 1.37 11.04
CA ARG A 64 6.43 2.04 12.35
C ARG A 64 4.98 2.34 12.76
N PHE A 65 4.04 2.27 11.81
CA PHE A 65 2.62 2.48 12.05
C PHE A 65 1.83 1.19 12.23
N VAL A 66 2.50 0.04 12.07
CA VAL A 66 1.90 -1.27 12.33
C VAL A 66 1.99 -1.52 13.82
N GLU A 67 0.86 -1.86 14.46
CA GLU A 67 0.83 -2.21 15.88
C GLU A 67 1.71 -3.43 16.18
N ASP A 68 2.08 -3.59 17.46
CA ASP A 68 2.86 -4.76 17.91
C ASP A 68 2.08 -6.05 17.62
N GLY A 69 2.70 -6.97 16.87
CA GLY A 69 2.05 -8.19 16.37
C GLY A 69 1.13 -8.00 15.16
N GLY A 70 0.92 -6.76 14.71
CA GLY A 70 0.27 -6.46 13.44
C GLY A 70 1.15 -6.81 12.24
N ARG A 71 0.51 -7.06 11.09
CA ARG A 71 1.21 -7.34 9.83
C ARG A 71 0.49 -6.63 8.68
N ARG A 72 1.28 -6.13 7.72
CA ARG A 72 0.74 -5.76 6.40
C ARG A 72 0.38 -7.04 5.62
N HIS A 73 -0.89 -7.15 5.25
CA HIS A 73 -1.39 -8.24 4.43
C HIS A 73 -1.39 -7.82 2.95
N THR A 74 -0.92 -8.73 2.09
CA THR A 74 -0.92 -8.54 0.64
C THR A 74 -1.80 -9.61 0.04
N GLU A 75 -2.85 -9.18 -0.64
CA GLU A 75 -3.77 -10.05 -1.37
C GLU A 75 -3.65 -9.74 -2.86
N ARG A 76 -3.63 -10.78 -3.69
CA ARG A 76 -3.51 -10.67 -5.14
C ARG A 76 -4.75 -11.29 -5.77
N PHE A 77 -5.47 -10.47 -6.54
CA PHE A 77 -6.70 -10.87 -7.19
C PHE A 77 -6.46 -10.95 -8.70
N ILE A 78 -7.00 -12.01 -9.32
CA ILE A 78 -7.08 -12.15 -10.78
C ILE A 78 -8.56 -12.09 -11.17
N SER A 79 -8.88 -11.52 -12.32
CA SER A 79 -10.27 -11.53 -12.81
C SER A 79 -10.75 -12.98 -12.97
N CYS A 80 -11.84 -13.33 -12.30
CA CYS A 80 -12.54 -14.57 -12.61
C CYS A 80 -13.24 -14.41 -13.96
N ALA A 81 -13.03 -15.37 -14.86
CA ALA A 81 -13.70 -15.46 -16.16
C ALA A 81 -15.21 -15.70 -16.01
#